data_AF-A0A822DUA6-F1
#
_entry.id   AF-A0A822DUA6-F1
#
_cell.length_a   1.000
_cell.length_b   1.000
_cell.length_c   1.000
_cell.angle_alpha   90.00
_cell.angle_beta   90.00
_cell.angle_gamma   90.00
#
_symmetry.space_group_name_H-M   'P 1'
#
loop_
_entity.id
_entity.type
_entity.pdbx_description
1 polymer ?
#
loop_
_entity_poly.entity_id
_entity_poly.type
_entity_poly.pdbx_seq_one_letter_code
_entity_poly.pdbx_strand_id
1 'polypeptide(L)' 'MATSQELNIEILTPRIGAIIHNLDLSQPLTKDQKHALEEALYKYHVLFFRNQNLTSKQQSDVARLFGDPHV' A
#
# COMPACT_ATOMS: atom_id res chain seq x y z
N MET A 1 10.69 -21.85 -1.39
CA MET A 1 10.61 -21.10 -0.13
C MET A 1 10.27 -19.67 -0.49
N ALA A 2 9.00 -19.30 -0.40
CA ALA A 2 8.53 -17.96 -0.78
C ALA A 2 8.76 -17.04 0.42
N THR A 3 9.68 -16.09 0.28
CA THR A 3 9.85 -14.98 1.21
C THR A 3 8.58 -14.13 1.17
N SER A 4 7.68 -14.37 2.12
CA SER A 4 6.63 -13.42 2.47
C SER A 4 7.31 -12.11 2.86
N GLN A 5 7.32 -11.13 1.97
CA GLN A 5 7.73 -9.78 2.33
C GLN A 5 6.68 -9.25 3.31
N GLU A 6 6.96 -9.41 4.60
CA GLU A 6 6.19 -8.84 5.70
C GLU A 6 6.13 -7.32 5.50
N LEU A 7 4.96 -6.83 5.09
CA LEU A 7 4.67 -5.42 5.18
C LEU A 7 4.77 -5.03 6.65
N ASN A 8 5.59 -4.04 6.95
CA ASN A 8 5.68 -3.53 8.31
C ASN A 8 4.55 -2.53 8.52
N ILE A 9 3.52 -2.94 9.27
CA ILE A 9 2.27 -2.20 9.46
C ILE A 9 2.24 -1.62 10.88
N GLU A 10 2.29 -0.29 10.97
CA GLU A 10 2.14 0.44 12.23
C GLU A 10 0.70 0.97 12.35
N ILE A 11 -0.06 0.48 13.32
CA ILE A 11 -1.45 0.89 13.52
C ILE A 11 -1.49 2.26 14.18
N LEU A 12 -2.14 3.24 13.54
CA LEU A 12 -2.23 4.61 14.05
C LEU A 12 -3.31 4.76 15.12
N THR A 13 -4.48 4.19 14.90
CA THR A 13 -5.57 4.22 15.88
C THR A 13 -6.22 2.85 16.02
N PRO A 14 -6.87 2.54 17.16
CA PRO A 14 -7.49 1.24 17.39
C PRO A 14 -8.59 0.85 16.39
N ARG A 15 -9.11 1.82 15.63
CA ARG A 15 -10.27 1.63 14.75
C ARG A 15 -9.97 1.88 13.28
N ILE A 16 -9.06 2.82 12.96
CA ILE A 16 -8.85 3.26 11.57
C ILE A 16 -7.40 3.73 11.39
N GLY A 17 -6.77 3.36 10.29
CA GLY A 17 -5.50 3.89 9.87
C GLY A 17 -4.30 3.04 10.26
N ALA A 18 -3.46 2.76 9.27
CA ALA A 18 -2.15 2.17 9.47
C ALA A 18 -1.09 2.82 8.56
N ILE A 19 0.14 2.93 9.05
CA ILE A 19 1.30 3.33 8.25
C ILE A 19 1.98 2.06 7.74
N ILE A 20 2.24 2.00 6.44
CA ILE A 20 3.01 0.92 5.81
C ILE A 20 4.45 1.39 5.64
N HIS A 21 5.37 0.67 6.25
CA HIS A 21 6.82 0.83 6.13
C HIS A 21 7.41 -0.27 5.25
N ASN A 22 8.66 -0.08 4.82
CA ASN A 22 9.40 -1.03 3.97
C ASN A 22 8.74 -1.32 2.61
N LEU A 23 7.97 -0.37 2.09
CA LEU A 23 7.38 -0.43 0.77
C LEU A 23 7.82 0.78 -0.05
N ASP A 24 8.30 0.52 -1.26
CA ASP A 24 8.59 1.55 -2.25
C ASP A 24 7.52 1.52 -3.34
N LEU A 25 6.67 2.55 -3.36
CA LEU A 25 5.60 2.71 -4.34
C LEU A 25 6.10 3.27 -5.68
N SER A 26 7.38 3.67 -5.77
CA SER A 26 7.98 4.13 -7.02
C SER A 26 8.28 2.98 -7.99
N GLN A 27 8.33 1.76 -7.47
CA GLN A 27 8.61 0.53 -8.21
C GLN A 27 7.34 -0.32 -8.41
N PRO A 28 7.30 -1.17 -9.45
CA PRO A 28 6.21 -2.12 -9.63
C PRO A 28 6.08 -3.07 -8.43
N LEU A 29 4.90 -3.08 -7.80
CA LEU A 29 4.60 -4.00 -6.71
C LEU A 29 4.39 -5.43 -7.23
N THR A 30 4.92 -6.40 -6.49
CA THR A 30 4.65 -7.82 -6.73
C THR A 30 3.20 -8.17 -6.40
N LYS A 31 2.72 -9.31 -6.91
CA LYS A 31 1.35 -9.77 -6.66
C LYS A 31 1.08 -9.98 -5.16
N ASP A 32 2.05 -10.52 -4.44
CA ASP A 32 1.93 -10.79 -3.00
C ASP A 32 1.86 -9.49 -2.19
N GLN A 33 2.68 -8.49 -2.54
CA GLN A 33 2.62 -7.16 -1.91
C GLN A 33 1.29 -6.46 -2.18
N LYS A 34 0.75 -6.56 -3.41
CA LYS A 34 -0.57 -6.01 -3.73
C LYS A 34 -1.65 -6.65 -2.87
N HIS A 35 -1.67 -7.97 -2.77
CA HIS A 35 -2.66 -8.68 -1.97
C HIS A 35 -2.60 -8.29 -0.49
N ALA A 36 -1.38 -8.21 0.07
CA ALA A 36 -1.19 -7.80 1.46
C ALA A 36 -1.63 -6.34 1.70
N LEU A 37 -1.48 -5.45 0.71
CA LEU A 37 -1.99 -4.07 0.79
C LEU A 37 -3.51 -4.00 0.69
N GLU A 38 -4.14 -4.81 -0.15
CA GLU A 38 -5.60 -4.91 -0.23
C GLU A 38 -6.17 -5.37 1.11
N GLU A 39 -5.64 -6.45 1.69
CA GLU A 39 -6.05 -6.94 3.01
C GLU A 39 -5.85 -5.90 4.12
N ALA A 40 -4.70 -5.21 4.11
CA ALA A 40 -4.44 -4.12 5.04
C ALA A 40 -5.44 -2.97 4.85
N LEU A 41 -5.79 -2.61 3.62
CA LEU A 41 -6.77 -1.57 3.34
C LEU A 41 -8.17 -1.97 3.82
N TYR A 42 -8.58 -3.22 3.63
CA TYR A 42 -9.85 -3.72 4.17
C TYR A 42 -9.90 -3.70 5.70
N LYS A 43 -8.79 -4.03 6.35
CA LYS A 43 -8.70 -4.11 7.81
C LYS A 43 -8.57 -2.74 8.49
N TYR A 44 -7.79 -1.84 7.90
CA TYR A 44 -7.44 -0.55 8.51
C TYR A 44 -8.13 0.64 7.85
N HIS A 45 -8.90 0.43 6.76
CA HIS A 45 -9.66 1.40 5.96
C HIS A 45 -8.87 2.51 5.29
N VAL A 46 -7.77 2.97 5.87
CA VAL A 46 -6.86 3.97 5.30
C VAL A 46 -5.42 3.56 5.57
N LEU A 47 -4.59 3.65 4.54
CA LEU A 47 -3.16 3.33 4.61
C LEU A 47 -2.34 4.58 4.32
N PHE A 48 -1.30 4.81 5.12
CA PHE A 48 -0.38 5.91 4.97
C PHE A 48 0.99 5.37 4.54
N PHE A 49 1.58 6.01 3.55
CA PHE A 49 2.93 5.70 3.09
C PHE A 49 3.79 6.94 3.28
N ARG A 50 4.88 6.82 4.05
CA ARG A 50 5.80 7.94 4.32
C ARG A 50 6.99 7.89 3.37
N ASN A 51 7.60 9.07 3.15
CA ASN A 51 8.82 9.23 2.35
C ASN A 51 8.73 8.71 0.90
N GLN A 52 7.55 8.83 0.29
CA GLN A 52 7.34 8.42 -1.11
C GLN A 52 7.46 9.62 -2.05
N ASN A 53 8.60 9.75 -2.72
CA ASN A 53 8.79 10.75 -3.77
C ASN A 53 8.25 10.22 -5.10
N LEU A 54 6.92 10.23 -5.26
CA LEU A 54 6.25 9.72 -6.45
C LEU A 54 6.00 10.83 -7.46
N THR A 55 6.22 10.53 -8.74
CA THR A 55 5.71 11.35 -9.84
C THR A 55 4.18 11.19 -9.94
N SER A 56 3.49 12.15 -10.55
CA SER A 56 2.03 12.08 -10.76
C SER A 56 1.61 10.82 -11.52
N LYS A 57 2.46 10.33 -12.43
CA LYS A 57 2.25 9.06 -13.15
C LYS A 57 2.32 7.87 -12.19
N GLN A 58 3.36 7.77 -11.39
CA GLN A 58 3.49 6.70 -10.39
C GLN A 58 2.35 6.73 -9.37
N GLN A 59 1.91 7.91 -8.93
CA GLN A 59 0.76 8.03 -8.04
C GLN A 59 -0.52 7.51 -8.70
N SER A 60 -0.74 7.81 -9.99
CA SER A 60 -1.87 7.31 -10.76
C SER A 60 -1.80 5.80 -10.97
N ASP A 61 -0.60 5.27 -11.20
CA ASP A 61 -0.37 3.84 -11.38
C ASP A 61 -0.64 3.07 -10.08
N VAL A 62 -0.24 3.62 -8.94
CA VAL A 62 -0.58 3.08 -7.61
C VAL A 62 -2.08 3.14 -7.35
N ALA A 63 -2.75 4.25 -7.66
CA ALA A 63 -4.21 4.36 -7.49
C ALA A 63 -4.95 3.29 -8.29
N ARG A 64 -4.47 2.99 -9.51
CA ARG A 64 -4.99 1.92 -10.37
C ARG A 64 -4.84 0.51 -9.79
N LEU A 65 -3.95 0.31 -8.82
CA LEU A 65 -3.79 -0.98 -8.14
C LEU A 65 -4.91 -1.27 -7.16
N PHE A 66 -5.57 -0.24 -6.63
CA PHE A 66 -6.64 -0.36 -5.64
C PHE A 66 -8.05 -0.34 -6.26
N GLY A 67 -8.14 -0.19 -7.57
CA GLY A 67 -9.38 -0.12 -8.32
C GLY A 67 -9.26 0.83 -9.51
N ASP A 68 -10.28 0.88 -10.36
CA ASP A 68 -10.34 1.91 -11.38
C ASP A 68 -10.58 3.27 -10.72
N PRO A 69 -9.72 4.28 -10.96
CA PRO A 69 -10.06 5.64 -10.58
C PRO A 69 -11.32 6.03 -11.36
N HIS A 70 -12.48 6.02 -10.68
CA HIS A 70 -13.71 6.55 -11.24
C HIS A 70 -13.50 8.04 -11.53
N VAL A 71 -13.74 8.40 -12.80
CA VAL A 71 -13.72 9.76 -13.35
C VAL A 71 -14.82 10.64 -12.79
#